data_AF-A0A715WCA1-F1
#
_entry.id   AF-A0A715WCA1-F1
#
_cell.length_a   1.000
_cell.length_b   1.000
_cell.length_c   1.000
_cell.angle_alpha   90.00
_cell.angle_beta   90.00
_cell.angle_gamma   90.00
#
_symmetry.space_group_name_H-M   'P 1'
#
loop_
_entity.id
_entity.type
_entity.pdbx_description
1 polymer ?
#
loop_
_entity_poly.entity_id
_entity_poly.type
_entity_poly.pdbx_seq_one_letter_code
_entity_poly.pdbx_strand_id
1 'polypeptide(L)'
;GGNGDGQTCKVANQIIVALNIEAVSEALVFASKAGADPVRVRQALMGGFASSRILEVHGERMINRTFEPGFKIALHQKDLNLALQSAKALALNLPNTATCQELFNTCAANGGSQLDHSAMVQALELMANHKLS
;
A
#
# COMPACT_ATOMS: atom_id res chain seq x y z
N GLY A 1 -19.25 19.31 1.08
CA GLY A 1 -19.83 20.14 0.01
C GLY A 1 -20.94 19.35 -0.65
N GLY A 2 -21.28 19.69 -1.91
CA GLY A 2 -22.44 19.17 -2.63
C GLY A 2 -22.45 17.65 -2.84
N ASN A 3 -23.53 17.15 -3.45
CA ASN A 3 -23.71 15.72 -3.74
C ASN A 3 -22.62 15.23 -4.72
N GLY A 4 -21.60 14.54 -4.23
CA GLY A 4 -20.46 14.01 -5.00
C GLY A 4 -19.09 14.25 -4.38
N ASP A 5 -18.98 15.28 -3.54
CA ASP A 5 -17.70 15.66 -2.90
C ASP A 5 -17.20 14.57 -1.93
N GLY A 6 -18.13 13.89 -1.24
CA GLY A 6 -17.79 12.81 -0.31
C GLY A 6 -17.14 11.61 -1.00
N GLN A 7 -17.64 11.22 -2.17
CA GLN A 7 -17.06 10.12 -2.94
C GLN A 7 -15.70 10.49 -3.53
N THR A 8 -15.57 11.72 -4.03
CA THR A 8 -14.30 12.24 -4.56
C THR A 8 -13.24 12.29 -3.46
N CYS A 9 -13.59 12.81 -2.27
CA CYS A 9 -12.72 12.85 -1.11
C CYS A 9 -12.26 11.44 -0.70
N LYS A 10 -13.19 10.48 -0.65
CA LYS A 10 -12.86 9.07 -0.36
C LYS A 10 -11.88 8.51 -1.38
N VAL A 11 -12.13 8.67 -2.68
CA VAL A 11 -11.24 8.17 -3.73
C VAL A 11 -9.85 8.78 -3.63
N ALA A 12 -9.76 10.11 -3.42
CA ALA A 12 -8.48 10.79 -3.22
C ALA A 12 -7.71 10.23 -2.00
N ASN A 13 -8.42 9.98 -0.89
CA ASN A 13 -7.82 9.35 0.29
C ASN A 13 -7.27 7.94 -0.04
N GLN A 14 -8.03 7.11 -0.75
CA GLN A 14 -7.61 5.74 -1.07
C GLN A 14 -6.43 5.70 -2.04
N ILE A 15 -6.33 6.67 -2.96
CA ILE A 15 -5.10 6.85 -3.78
C ILE A 15 -3.90 7.11 -2.87
N ILE A 16 -3.97 8.08 -1.97
CA ILE A 16 -2.87 8.44 -1.05
C ILE A 16 -2.48 7.24 -0.18
N VAL A 17 -3.46 6.54 0.39
CA VAL A 17 -3.23 5.38 1.26
C VAL A 17 -2.53 4.25 0.49
N ALA A 18 -2.98 3.93 -0.73
CA ALA A 18 -2.36 2.87 -1.52
C ALA A 18 -0.91 3.20 -1.90
N LEU A 19 -0.66 4.41 -2.40
CA LEU A 19 0.68 4.85 -2.80
C LEU A 19 1.64 4.89 -1.61
N ASN A 20 1.18 5.31 -0.43
CA ASN A 20 2.01 5.31 0.76
C ASN A 20 2.29 3.89 1.28
N ILE A 21 1.34 2.96 1.17
CA ILE A 21 1.57 1.55 1.52
C ILE A 21 2.62 0.95 0.59
N GLU A 22 2.50 1.23 -0.69
CA GLU A 22 3.43 0.79 -1.72
C GLU A 22 4.84 1.32 -1.47
N ALA A 23 5.00 2.64 -1.29
CA ALA A 23 6.29 3.26 -1.02
C ALA A 23 6.96 2.74 0.27
N VAL A 24 6.18 2.54 1.34
CA VAL A 24 6.70 1.95 2.59
C VAL A 24 7.11 0.49 2.36
N SER A 25 6.33 -0.26 1.59
CA SER A 25 6.64 -1.66 1.26
C SER A 25 7.95 -1.77 0.47
N GLU A 26 8.12 -0.96 -0.57
CA GLU A 26 9.36 -0.91 -1.35
C GLU A 26 10.57 -0.57 -0.49
N ALA A 27 10.46 0.49 0.33
CA ALA A 27 11.55 0.94 1.20
C ALA A 27 11.99 -0.15 2.20
N LEU A 28 11.03 -0.85 2.80
CA LEU A 28 11.33 -1.94 3.74
C LEU A 28 11.95 -3.15 3.03
N VAL A 29 11.40 -3.57 1.89
CA VAL A 29 11.96 -4.70 1.12
C VAL A 29 13.37 -4.38 0.64
N PHE A 30 13.60 -3.16 0.14
CA PHE A 30 14.92 -2.67 -0.23
C PHE A 30 15.89 -2.73 0.95
N ALA A 31 15.52 -2.15 2.09
CA ALA A 31 16.40 -2.07 3.24
C ALA A 31 16.76 -3.46 3.79
N SER A 32 15.75 -4.34 3.90
CA SER A 32 15.95 -5.73 4.32
C SER A 32 16.88 -6.48 3.36
N LYS A 33 16.66 -6.35 2.05
CA LYS A 33 17.49 -7.01 1.03
C LYS A 33 18.91 -6.45 0.96
N ALA A 34 19.11 -5.18 1.32
CA ALA A 34 20.42 -4.56 1.49
C ALA A 34 21.14 -4.97 2.79
N GLY A 35 20.53 -5.81 3.63
CA GLY A 35 21.09 -6.29 4.90
C GLY A 35 20.89 -5.35 6.08
N ALA A 36 20.07 -4.30 5.94
CA ALA A 36 19.69 -3.43 7.04
C ALA A 36 18.52 -4.03 7.83
N ASP A 37 18.50 -3.80 9.14
CA ASP A 37 17.42 -4.19 10.04
C ASP A 37 16.16 -3.32 9.77
N PRO A 38 15.05 -3.91 9.29
CA PRO A 38 13.82 -3.17 8.97
C PRO A 38 13.22 -2.43 10.18
N VAL A 39 13.39 -2.95 11.39
CA VAL A 39 12.92 -2.30 12.63
C VAL A 39 13.65 -0.99 12.84
N ARG A 40 14.99 -1.01 12.75
CA ARG A 40 15.82 0.19 12.90
C ARG A 40 15.58 1.20 11.78
N VAL A 41 15.40 0.71 10.55
CA VAL A 41 15.08 1.56 9.40
C VAL A 41 13.76 2.28 9.63
N ARG A 42 12.69 1.55 10.01
CA ARG A 42 11.40 2.19 10.35
C ARG A 42 11.57 3.23 11.45
N GLN A 43 12.27 2.91 12.54
CA GLN A 43 12.50 3.85 13.64
C GLN A 43 13.22 5.13 13.19
N ALA A 44 14.25 5.00 12.36
CA ALA A 44 14.98 6.15 11.81
C ALA A 44 14.10 7.02 10.91
N LEU A 45 13.25 6.41 10.08
CA LEU A 45 12.36 7.12 9.16
C LEU A 45 11.22 7.86 9.87
N MET A 46 10.77 7.40 11.04
CA MET A 46 9.69 8.03 11.82
C MET A 46 10.02 9.46 12.29
N GLY A 47 11.31 9.81 12.40
CA GLY A 47 11.75 11.15 12.80
C GLY A 47 11.95 12.14 11.64
N GLY A 48 11.76 11.73 10.39
CA GLY A 48 12.05 12.54 9.20
C GLY A 48 10.84 12.80 8.31
N PHE A 49 11.11 13.35 7.11
CA PHE A 49 10.07 13.65 6.11
C PHE A 49 9.33 12.43 5.58
N ALA A 50 9.88 11.22 5.75
CA ALA A 50 9.22 9.96 5.40
C ALA A 50 8.14 9.54 6.40
N SER A 51 8.02 10.24 7.54
CA SER A 51 7.04 9.92 8.57
C SER A 51 5.61 10.06 8.03
N SER A 52 4.81 9.01 8.20
CA SER A 52 3.41 8.97 7.81
C SER A 52 2.65 7.99 8.71
N ARG A 53 1.32 8.15 8.81
CA ARG A 53 0.49 7.18 9.54
C ARG A 53 0.61 5.76 8.98
N ILE A 54 0.90 5.64 7.68
CA ILE A 54 1.12 4.36 7.02
C ILE A 54 2.44 3.72 7.48
N LEU A 55 3.54 4.48 7.52
CA LEU A 55 4.81 3.98 8.04
C LEU A 55 4.70 3.57 9.51
N GLU A 56 4.01 4.39 10.30
CA GLU A 56 3.78 4.13 11.72
C GLU A 56 3.00 2.81 11.91
N VAL A 57 1.82 2.67 11.31
CA VAL A 57 0.95 1.51 11.58
C VAL A 57 1.28 0.33 10.68
N HIS A 58 1.26 0.53 9.36
CA HIS A 58 1.40 -0.55 8.41
C HIS A 58 2.85 -1.00 8.24
N GLY A 59 3.83 -0.09 8.37
CA GLY A 59 5.23 -0.48 8.43
C GLY A 59 5.51 -1.46 9.59
N GLU A 60 4.90 -1.24 10.76
CA GLU A 60 5.00 -2.18 11.88
C GLU A 60 4.33 -3.53 11.58
N ARG A 61 3.14 -3.52 10.98
CA ARG A 61 2.45 -4.75 10.55
C ARG A 61 3.26 -5.57 9.55
N MET A 62 3.88 -4.89 8.57
CA MET A 62 4.73 -5.54 7.56
C MET A 62 5.91 -6.26 8.21
N ILE A 63 6.58 -5.60 9.16
CA ILE A 63 7.72 -6.15 9.91
C ILE A 63 7.27 -7.31 10.81
N ASN A 64 6.20 -7.12 11.59
CA ASN A 64 5.71 -8.12 12.53
C ASN A 64 4.90 -9.25 11.87
N ARG A 65 4.68 -9.19 10.55
CA ARG A 65 3.85 -10.13 9.78
C ARG A 65 2.40 -10.25 10.27
N THR A 66 1.85 -9.16 10.81
CA THR A 66 0.47 -9.12 11.34
C THR A 66 -0.49 -8.52 10.31
N PHE A 67 -1.10 -9.40 9.53
CA PHE A 67 -1.98 -9.03 8.41
C PHE A 67 -3.45 -9.35 8.67
N GLU A 68 -3.83 -9.51 9.94
CA GLU A 68 -5.23 -9.58 10.36
C GLU A 68 -5.95 -8.32 9.88
N PRO A 69 -7.12 -8.47 9.23
CA PRO A 69 -7.70 -7.38 8.45
C PRO A 69 -8.20 -6.24 9.34
N GLY A 70 -7.60 -5.04 9.15
CA GLY A 70 -8.25 -3.77 9.49
C GLY A 70 -8.99 -3.22 8.27
N PHE A 71 -8.32 -3.18 7.12
CA PHE A 71 -8.93 -2.85 5.83
C PHE A 71 -8.44 -3.81 4.74
N LYS A 72 -9.36 -4.63 4.21
CA LYS A 72 -9.00 -5.76 3.33
C LYS A 72 -8.47 -5.30 1.97
N ILE A 73 -7.51 -6.04 1.41
CA ILE A 73 -7.03 -5.87 0.02
C ILE A 73 -8.21 -5.83 -0.95
N ALA A 74 -9.16 -6.77 -0.86
CA ALA A 74 -10.33 -6.82 -1.73
C ALA A 74 -11.19 -5.54 -1.70
N LEU A 75 -11.22 -4.83 -0.56
CA LEU A 75 -11.95 -3.56 -0.44
C LEU A 75 -11.14 -2.42 -1.05
N HIS A 76 -9.83 -2.39 -0.81
CA HIS A 76 -8.97 -1.35 -1.38
C HIS A 76 -8.89 -1.44 -2.91
N GLN A 77 -8.86 -2.65 -3.48
CA GLN A 77 -8.98 -2.86 -4.93
C GLN A 77 -10.28 -2.29 -5.51
N LYS A 78 -11.40 -2.38 -4.79
CA LYS A 78 -12.65 -1.77 -5.26
C LYS A 78 -12.52 -0.25 -5.32
N ASP A 79 -11.92 0.37 -4.30
CA ASP A 79 -11.73 1.82 -4.28
C ASP A 79 -10.75 2.30 -5.37
N LEU A 80 -9.65 1.58 -5.61
CA LEU A 80 -8.71 1.92 -6.70
C LEU A 80 -9.32 1.71 -8.09
N ASN A 81 -10.16 0.70 -8.29
CA ASN A 81 -10.94 0.57 -9.52
C ASN A 81 -11.85 1.78 -9.76
N LEU A 82 -12.51 2.29 -8.71
CA LEU A 82 -13.30 3.52 -8.82
C LEU A 82 -12.42 4.73 -9.17
N ALA A 83 -11.22 4.82 -8.59
CA ALA A 83 -10.24 5.86 -8.91
C ALA A 83 -9.85 5.83 -10.39
N LEU A 84 -9.46 4.66 -10.91
CA LEU A 84 -9.02 4.48 -12.29
C LEU A 84 -10.14 4.71 -13.32
N GLN A 85 -11.37 4.27 -13.01
CA GLN A 85 -12.54 4.57 -13.84
C GLN A 85 -12.85 6.07 -13.87
N SER A 86 -12.78 6.74 -12.72
CA SER A 86 -12.98 8.19 -12.62
C SER A 86 -11.89 8.95 -13.37
N ALA A 87 -10.63 8.52 -13.26
CA ALA A 87 -9.51 9.10 -14.00
C ALA A 87 -9.73 9.03 -15.52
N LYS A 88 -10.24 7.90 -16.04
CA LYS A 88 -10.60 7.77 -17.46
C LYS A 88 -11.70 8.77 -17.87
N ALA A 89 -12.75 8.92 -17.06
CA ALA A 89 -13.84 9.87 -17.33
C ALA A 89 -13.36 11.33 -17.29
N LEU A 90 -12.36 11.64 -16.45
CA LEU A 90 -11.77 12.96 -16.28
C LEU A 90 -10.57 13.25 -17.20
N ALA A 91 -10.18 12.29 -18.06
CA ALA A 91 -8.96 12.36 -18.87
C ALA A 91 -7.68 12.62 -18.05
N LEU A 92 -7.57 11.98 -16.87
CA LEU A 92 -6.41 12.00 -15.98
C LEU A 92 -5.62 10.69 -16.07
N ASN A 93 -4.31 10.79 -15.93
CA ASN A 93 -3.43 9.63 -15.79
C ASN A 93 -3.06 9.44 -14.32
N LEU A 94 -3.34 8.25 -13.77
CA LEU A 94 -2.96 7.84 -12.42
C LEU A 94 -2.01 6.63 -12.48
N PRO A 95 -0.79 6.78 -13.01
CA PRO A 95 0.11 5.65 -13.29
C PRO A 95 0.44 4.85 -12.03
N ASN A 96 0.79 5.51 -10.92
CA ASN A 96 1.16 4.82 -9.69
C ASN A 96 -0.05 4.14 -9.02
N THR A 97 -1.26 4.68 -9.20
CA THR A 97 -2.49 4.02 -8.75
C THR A 97 -2.73 2.73 -9.53
N ALA A 98 -2.47 2.73 -10.84
CA ALA A 98 -2.54 1.52 -11.65
C ALA A 98 -1.49 0.48 -11.19
N THR A 99 -0.26 0.89 -10.92
CA THR A 99 0.77 0.00 -10.35
C THR A 99 0.33 -0.60 -9.02
N CYS A 100 -0.20 0.22 -8.09
CA CYS A 100 -0.72 -0.27 -6.82
C CYS A 100 -1.86 -1.27 -6.99
N GLN A 101 -2.74 -1.06 -7.97
CA GLN A 101 -3.81 -2.00 -8.31
C GLN A 101 -3.24 -3.36 -8.75
N GLU A 102 -2.17 -3.38 -9.55
CA GLU A 102 -1.51 -4.62 -9.96
C GLU A 102 -0.77 -5.33 -8.82
N LEU A 103 -0.17 -4.58 -7.89
CA LEU A 103 0.41 -5.18 -6.67
C LEU A 103 -0.67 -5.82 -5.81
N PHE A 104 -1.84 -5.18 -5.65
CA PHE A 104 -2.97 -5.82 -4.97
C PHE A 104 -3.51 -7.04 -5.72
N ASN A 105 -3.55 -7.01 -7.06
CA ASN A 105 -3.93 -8.17 -7.88
C ASN A 105 -2.98 -9.34 -7.61
N THR A 106 -1.67 -9.07 -7.54
CA THR A 106 -0.65 -10.06 -7.22
C THR A 106 -0.89 -10.67 -5.83
N CYS A 107 -1.14 -9.86 -4.80
CA CYS A 107 -1.46 -10.39 -3.47
C CYS A 107 -2.74 -11.22 -3.48
N ALA A 108 -3.80 -10.76 -4.15
CA ALA A 108 -5.08 -11.48 -4.23
C ALA A 108 -4.93 -12.84 -4.93
N ALA A 109 -4.18 -12.91 -6.02
CA ALA A 109 -3.88 -14.14 -6.76
C ALA A 109 -3.09 -15.16 -5.91
N ASN A 110 -2.33 -14.68 -4.92
CA ASN A 110 -1.56 -15.50 -3.98
C ASN A 110 -2.30 -15.72 -2.64
N GLY A 111 -3.64 -15.63 -2.63
CA GLY A 111 -4.47 -15.93 -1.46
C GLY A 111 -4.58 -14.79 -0.43
N GLY A 112 -3.97 -13.64 -0.68
CA GLY A 112 -3.93 -12.49 0.23
C GLY A 112 -5.18 -11.60 0.22
N SER A 113 -6.21 -11.92 -0.57
CA SER A 113 -7.37 -11.04 -0.81
C SER A 113 -8.10 -10.59 0.49
N GLN A 114 -8.12 -11.45 1.50
CA GLN A 114 -8.78 -11.20 2.80
C GLN A 114 -7.85 -10.58 3.86
N LEU A 115 -6.57 -10.42 3.56
CA LEU A 115 -5.60 -9.80 4.45
C LEU A 115 -5.77 -8.28 4.47
N ASP A 116 -5.23 -7.65 5.52
CA ASP A 116 -5.06 -6.20 5.57
C ASP A 116 -4.28 -5.68 4.35
N HIS A 117 -4.62 -4.49 3.86
CA HIS A 117 -3.93 -3.87 2.72
C HIS A 117 -2.43 -3.63 2.91
N SER A 118 -1.92 -3.66 4.16
CA SER A 118 -0.47 -3.70 4.42
C SER A 118 0.21 -4.96 3.89
N ALA A 119 -0.54 -6.04 3.63
CA ALA A 119 -0.02 -7.24 2.97
C ALA A 119 0.36 -7.01 1.49
N MET A 120 0.18 -5.80 0.93
CA MET A 120 0.77 -5.43 -0.37
C MET A 120 2.27 -5.72 -0.43
N VAL A 121 2.98 -5.59 0.70
CA VAL A 121 4.42 -5.89 0.78
C VAL A 121 4.76 -7.28 0.27
N GLN A 122 3.84 -8.25 0.42
CA GLN A 122 4.04 -9.63 -0.02
C GLN A 122 4.18 -9.75 -1.54
N ALA A 123 3.53 -8.88 -2.33
CA ALA A 123 3.73 -8.85 -3.78
C ALA A 123 5.18 -8.47 -4.14
N LEU A 124 5.72 -7.46 -3.46
CA LEU A 124 7.10 -7.01 -3.67
C LEU A 124 8.11 -8.05 -3.16
N GLU A 125 7.82 -8.73 -2.05
CA GLU A 125 8.64 -9.84 -1.55
C GLU A 125 8.75 -10.98 -2.58
N LEU A 126 7.63 -11.33 -3.23
CA LEU A 126 7.59 -12.32 -4.30
C LEU A 126 8.46 -11.89 -5.49
N MET A 127 8.31 -10.64 -5.96
CA MET A 127 9.09 -10.10 -7.07
C MET A 127 10.59 -10.01 -6.74
N ALA A 128 10.93 -9.70 -5.50
CA ALA A 128 12.30 -9.60 -5.04
C ALA A 128 12.92 -10.96 -4.69
N ASN A 129 12.13 -12.04 -4.63
CA ASN A 129 12.52 -13.31 -4.03
C ASN A 129 13.19 -13.10 -2.65
N HIS A 130 12.61 -12.21 -1.84
CA HIS A 130 13.15 -11.79 -0.54
C HIS A 130 12.01 -11.44 0.39
N LYS A 131 11.90 -12.16 1.51
CA LYS A 131 10.91 -11.89 2.54
C LYS A 131 11.53 -10.99 3.61
N LEU A 132 10.77 -10.02 4.11
CA LEU A 132 11.16 -9.23 5.27
C LEU A 132 11.44 -10.15 6.46
N SER A 133 12.64 -9.99 7.03
CA SER A 133 13.16 -10.69 8.20
C SER A 133 13.74 -9.70 9.19
#